data_AF-R9INM5-F1
#
_entry.id   AF-R9INM5-F1
#
_cell.length_a   1.000
_cell.length_b   1.000
_cell.length_c   1.000
_cell.angle_alpha   90.00
_cell.angle_beta   90.00
_cell.angle_gamma   90.00
#
_symmetry.space_group_name_H-M   'P 1'
#
loop_
_entity.id
_entity.type
_entity.pdbx_description
1 polymer ?
#
loop_
_entity_poly.entity_id
_entity_poly.type
_entity_poly.pdbx_seq_one_letter_code
_entity_poly.pdbx_strand_id
1 'polypeptide(L)'
;MKGKSRMILLFAVTLMILLSDISVETKTKPKLEAGKKATTVGQKYQLKLNGVPGRADHPVLNSGDVTLYHLSESYKDYITYDSSNLREYRFRVSGTKKEVRDWKISGEDAGYFKITDYGLLRLNYGPAYVAPCVTATVTAVLEDGRKLTAAVRAYSEVNIYIDKLFADFEGQYITPSMTTKEKAEKAAWYISTTSDYELYNYNWLDIFLKGKGDCYASRYALQYLCNYMGIKAVACRNLDDHGKRWFMQMAYFMSSLPALMSQSQDRMEFMKSAVGLWKIWQKRINLTWIISAGKRGHGLWML
;
A
#
# COMPACT_ATOMS: atom_id res chain seq x y z
N MET A 1 -25.70 -42.90 -40.61
CA MET A 1 -25.24 -43.63 -39.39
C MET A 1 -24.36 -42.75 -38.49
N LYS A 2 -24.91 -41.72 -37.80
CA LYS A 2 -24.11 -40.83 -36.92
C LYS A 2 -24.80 -40.33 -35.65
N GLY A 3 -25.93 -40.93 -35.25
CA GLY A 3 -26.74 -40.47 -34.09
C GLY A 3 -26.79 -41.41 -32.89
N LYS A 4 -26.56 -42.73 -33.06
CA LYS A 4 -26.76 -43.71 -31.97
C LYS A 4 -25.51 -43.94 -31.09
N SER A 5 -24.31 -43.65 -31.60
CA SER A 5 -23.07 -43.86 -30.85
C SER A 5 -22.79 -42.76 -29.80
N ARG A 6 -23.27 -41.53 -30.01
CA ARG A 6 -23.09 -40.42 -29.07
C ARG A 6 -23.95 -40.54 -27.80
N MET A 7 -25.15 -41.11 -27.91
CA MET A 7 -26.04 -41.28 -26.75
C MET A 7 -25.55 -42.40 -25.82
N ILE A 8 -24.94 -43.45 -26.37
CA ILE A 8 -24.33 -44.54 -25.58
C ILE A 8 -23.05 -44.05 -24.88
N LEU A 9 -22.24 -43.21 -25.54
CA LEU A 9 -21.05 -42.63 -24.92
C LEU A 9 -21.40 -41.65 -23.79
N LEU A 10 -22.46 -40.84 -23.97
CA LEU A 10 -22.96 -39.94 -22.92
C LEU A 10 -23.50 -40.72 -21.72
N PHE A 11 -24.23 -41.82 -21.94
CA PHE A 11 -24.73 -42.67 -20.84
C PHE A 11 -23.60 -43.39 -20.09
N ALA A 12 -22.54 -43.81 -20.78
CA ALA A 12 -21.39 -44.43 -20.13
C ALA A 12 -20.58 -43.43 -19.29
N VAL A 13 -20.45 -42.18 -19.74
CA VAL A 13 -19.73 -41.13 -19.00
C VAL A 13 -20.52 -40.64 -17.78
N THR A 14 -21.85 -40.47 -17.86
CA THR A 14 -22.65 -40.16 -16.67
C THR A 14 -22.74 -41.32 -15.68
N LEU A 15 -22.75 -42.58 -16.14
CA LEU A 15 -22.72 -43.75 -15.25
C LEU A 15 -21.36 -43.88 -14.53
N MET A 16 -20.25 -43.53 -15.18
CA MET A 16 -18.92 -43.53 -14.56
C MET A 16 -18.74 -42.37 -13.54
N ILE A 17 -19.38 -41.21 -13.76
CA ILE A 17 -19.37 -40.09 -12.81
C ILE A 17 -20.23 -40.41 -11.57
N LEU A 18 -21.31 -41.19 -11.74
CA LEU A 18 -22.16 -41.63 -10.62
C LEU A 18 -21.57 -42.78 -9.79
N LEU A 19 -20.53 -43.48 -10.27
CA LEU A 19 -19.91 -44.62 -9.59
C LEU A 19 -18.61 -44.27 -8.84
N SER A 20 -18.06 -43.07 -9.02
CA SER A 20 -16.81 -42.64 -8.36
C SER A 20 -16.94 -42.27 -6.87
N ASP A 21 -18.15 -42.21 -6.30
CA ASP A 21 -18.37 -41.79 -4.92
C ASP A 21 -18.85 -42.89 -3.95
N ILE A 22 -18.70 -44.17 -4.32
CA ILE A 22 -18.86 -45.26 -3.35
C ILE A 22 -17.48 -45.78 -2.95
N SER A 23 -16.69 -44.92 -2.32
CA SER A 23 -15.78 -45.43 -1.30
C SER A 23 -16.68 -46.01 -0.20
N VAL A 24 -16.87 -47.34 -0.23
CA VAL A 24 -17.31 -48.07 0.96
C VAL A 24 -16.17 -47.95 1.97
N GLU A 25 -16.09 -46.79 2.62
CA GLU A 25 -15.66 -46.78 4.01
C GLU A 25 -16.65 -47.70 4.71
N THR A 26 -16.20 -48.90 5.04
CA THR A 26 -16.79 -49.65 6.14
C THR A 26 -16.70 -48.77 7.37
N LYS A 27 -17.70 -47.90 7.57
CA LYS A 27 -17.98 -47.23 8.82
C LYS A 27 -18.25 -48.35 9.81
N THR A 28 -17.20 -48.86 10.44
CA THR A 28 -17.32 -49.54 11.71
C THR A 28 -18.04 -48.57 12.62
N LYS A 29 -19.36 -48.73 12.75
CA LYS A 29 -20.16 -48.02 13.74
C LYS A 29 -19.42 -48.20 15.07
N PRO A 30 -19.01 -47.13 15.77
CA PRO A 30 -18.36 -47.28 17.06
C PRO A 30 -19.30 -48.08 17.95
N LYS A 31 -18.88 -49.31 18.28
CA LYS A 31 -19.68 -50.25 19.05
C LYS A 31 -19.38 -49.97 20.52
N LEU A 32 -20.36 -49.39 21.21
CA LEU A 32 -20.35 -49.33 22.67
C LEU A 32 -20.60 -50.73 23.20
N GLU A 33 -19.53 -51.43 23.58
CA GLU A 33 -19.63 -52.68 24.30
C GLU A 33 -19.59 -52.40 25.81
N ALA A 34 -20.77 -52.38 26.42
CA ALA A 34 -20.90 -52.62 27.85
C ALA A 34 -20.98 -54.15 28.03
N GLY A 35 -19.94 -54.75 28.62
CA GLY A 35 -20.01 -56.16 29.03
C GLY A 35 -21.25 -56.34 29.92
N LYS A 36 -22.10 -57.33 29.64
CA LYS A 36 -23.29 -57.63 30.46
C LYS A 36 -22.87 -57.94 31.90
N LYS A 37 -22.86 -56.93 32.76
CA LYS A 37 -22.72 -57.05 34.21
C LYS A 37 -23.87 -56.28 34.84
N ALA A 38 -24.61 -56.96 35.72
CA ALA A 38 -25.64 -56.33 36.54
C ALA A 38 -25.00 -55.14 37.28
N THR A 39 -25.54 -53.93 37.07
CA THR A 39 -24.98 -52.70 37.62
C THR A 39 -25.86 -52.23 38.77
N THR A 40 -25.26 -52.01 39.94
CA THR A 40 -25.95 -51.44 41.11
C THR A 40 -25.98 -49.91 40.99
N VAL A 41 -27.08 -49.27 41.41
CA VAL A 41 -27.26 -47.81 41.38
C VAL A 41 -26.12 -47.13 42.16
N GLY A 42 -25.36 -46.26 41.48
CA GLY A 42 -24.27 -45.47 42.08
C GLY A 42 -22.85 -45.77 41.57
N GLN A 43 -22.62 -46.81 40.76
CA GLN A 43 -21.30 -47.08 40.19
C GLN A 43 -21.00 -46.26 38.91
N LYS A 44 -19.85 -45.57 38.89
CA LYS A 44 -19.30 -44.94 37.68
C LYS A 44 -18.55 -45.98 36.83
N TYR A 45 -18.97 -46.19 35.59
CA TYR A 45 -18.26 -47.00 34.61
C TYR A 45 -17.49 -46.11 33.63
N GLN A 46 -16.22 -46.44 33.36
CA GLN A 46 -15.48 -45.86 32.24
C GLN A 46 -15.74 -46.68 30.97
N LEU A 47 -16.44 -46.10 30.01
CA LEU A 47 -16.68 -46.70 28.69
C LEU A 47 -15.48 -46.41 27.78
N LYS A 48 -14.86 -47.46 27.23
CA LYS A 48 -13.86 -47.33 26.16
C LYS A 48 -14.57 -47.41 24.81
N LEU A 49 -14.43 -46.37 23.99
CA LEU A 49 -14.91 -46.39 22.61
C LEU A 49 -13.83 -47.04 21.72
N ASN A 50 -14.09 -48.24 21.23
CA ASN A 50 -13.22 -48.93 20.28
C ASN A 50 -13.63 -48.59 18.84
N GLY A 51 -12.65 -48.33 17.96
CA GLY A 51 -12.90 -48.02 16.55
C GLY A 51 -13.16 -46.55 16.21
N VAL A 52 -12.86 -45.62 17.14
CA VAL A 52 -12.72 -44.20 16.77
C VAL A 52 -11.35 -44.05 16.12
N PRO A 53 -11.25 -43.67 14.83
CA PRO A 53 -9.96 -43.31 14.25
C PRO A 53 -9.36 -42.22 15.13
N GLY A 54 -8.08 -42.37 15.50
CA GLY A 54 -7.35 -41.28 16.17
C GLY A 54 -7.50 -39.99 15.36
N ARG A 55 -7.52 -38.83 16.03
CA ARG A 55 -7.70 -37.50 15.41
C ARG A 55 -6.99 -37.46 14.05
N ALA A 56 -7.79 -37.37 12.99
CA ALA A 56 -7.29 -37.47 11.63
C ALA A 56 -6.24 -36.40 11.37
N ASP A 57 -5.14 -36.80 10.73
CA ASP A 57 -3.96 -35.97 10.51
C ASP A 57 -4.15 -35.06 9.29
N HIS A 58 -4.94 -34.01 9.50
CA HIS A 58 -5.28 -33.00 8.50
C HIS A 58 -4.70 -31.65 8.93
N PRO A 59 -3.42 -31.39 8.62
CA PRO A 59 -2.77 -30.14 8.97
C PRO A 59 -3.45 -28.97 8.26
N VAL A 60 -3.75 -27.90 9.00
CA VAL A 60 -4.37 -26.68 8.48
C VAL A 60 -3.75 -25.43 9.11
N LEU A 61 -3.63 -24.38 8.32
CA LEU A 61 -3.30 -23.03 8.81
C LEU A 61 -4.53 -22.39 9.44
N ASN A 62 -4.32 -21.55 10.46
CA ASN A 62 -5.37 -20.74 11.08
C ASN A 62 -5.97 -19.67 10.14
N SER A 63 -5.33 -19.35 9.02
CA SER A 63 -5.90 -18.52 7.95
C SER A 63 -5.26 -18.85 6.60
N GLY A 64 -6.06 -18.78 5.54
CA GLY A 64 -5.61 -18.94 4.16
C GLY A 64 -5.36 -17.63 3.41
N ASP A 65 -5.84 -16.50 3.95
CA ASP A 65 -5.65 -15.15 3.42
C ASP A 65 -5.43 -14.18 4.58
N VAL A 66 -4.38 -13.36 4.49
CA VAL A 66 -4.04 -12.36 5.51
C VAL A 66 -3.72 -11.03 4.84
N THR A 67 -4.33 -9.97 5.35
CA THR A 67 -4.02 -8.59 4.96
C THR A 67 -3.28 -7.88 6.08
N LEU A 68 -2.12 -7.31 5.77
CA LEU A 68 -1.36 -6.46 6.69
C LEU A 68 -1.32 -5.00 6.24
N TYR A 69 -1.11 -4.12 7.20
CA TYR A 69 -0.95 -2.69 6.98
C TYR A 69 0.39 -2.23 7.53
N HIS A 70 1.05 -1.34 6.78
CA HIS A 70 2.30 -0.72 7.20
C HIS A 70 2.07 0.74 7.54
N LEU A 71 2.50 1.13 8.74
CA LEU A 71 2.66 2.52 9.16
C LEU A 71 4.12 2.76 9.52
N SER A 72 4.77 3.68 8.81
CA SER A 72 6.12 4.11 9.15
C SER A 72 6.12 4.87 10.47
N GLU A 73 7.09 4.57 11.34
CA GLU A 73 7.32 5.34 12.58
C GLU A 73 7.49 6.84 12.31
N SER A 74 8.09 7.22 11.17
CA SER A 74 8.26 8.63 10.78
C SER A 74 6.96 9.37 10.50
N TYR A 75 5.85 8.66 10.32
CA TYR A 75 4.56 9.21 9.90
C TYR A 75 3.42 8.96 10.88
N LYS A 76 3.66 8.21 11.96
CA LYS A 76 2.61 7.84 12.93
C LYS A 76 1.94 9.05 13.61
N ASP A 77 2.67 10.15 13.75
CA ASP A 77 2.17 11.38 14.40
C ASP A 77 1.50 12.34 13.40
N TYR A 78 1.55 12.03 12.10
CA TYR A 78 0.98 12.85 11.03
C TYR A 78 -0.28 12.26 10.43
N ILE A 79 -0.56 10.99 10.69
CA ILE A 79 -1.79 10.33 10.25
C ILE A 79 -2.53 9.74 11.45
N THR A 80 -3.85 9.67 11.35
CA THR A 80 -4.67 9.04 12.40
C THR A 80 -4.34 7.56 12.48
N TYR A 81 -3.87 7.12 13.65
CA TYR A 81 -3.63 5.71 13.92
C TYR A 81 -4.94 4.92 13.93
N ASP A 82 -5.07 3.96 13.02
CA ASP A 82 -6.18 3.01 13.02
C ASP A 82 -5.77 1.73 13.76
N SER A 83 -6.43 1.45 14.88
CA SER A 83 -6.20 0.24 15.67
C SER A 83 -6.78 -1.02 15.05
N SER A 84 -7.69 -0.89 14.07
CA SER A 84 -8.24 -2.04 13.33
C SER A 84 -7.27 -2.58 12.28
N ASN A 85 -6.30 -1.76 11.86
CA ASN A 85 -5.26 -2.14 10.91
C ASN A 85 -4.28 -3.15 11.53
N LEU A 86 -4.31 -4.37 11.01
CA LEU A 86 -3.45 -5.48 11.42
C LEU A 86 -2.01 -5.26 10.91
N ARG A 87 -1.05 -5.11 11.82
CA ARG A 87 0.37 -4.84 11.48
C ARG A 87 1.27 -6.06 11.61
N GLU A 88 0.80 -7.07 12.34
CA GLU A 88 1.45 -8.36 12.49
C GLU A 88 0.42 -9.47 12.58
N TYR A 89 0.77 -10.65 12.09
CA TYR A 89 -0.12 -11.81 12.14
C TYR A 89 0.66 -13.08 12.44
N ARG A 90 0.19 -13.89 13.39
CA ARG A 90 0.83 -15.16 13.72
C ARG A 90 0.10 -16.32 13.06
N PHE A 91 0.75 -16.94 12.08
CA PHE A 91 0.30 -18.22 11.56
C PHE A 91 0.53 -19.33 12.58
N ARG A 92 -0.41 -20.28 12.62
CA ARG A 92 -0.36 -21.47 13.44
C ARG A 92 -0.86 -22.65 12.62
N VAL A 93 -0.16 -23.77 12.73
CA VAL A 93 -0.61 -25.04 12.18
C VAL A 93 -1.37 -25.81 13.26
N SER A 94 -2.51 -26.38 12.88
CA SER A 94 -3.32 -27.24 13.74
C SER A 94 -3.78 -28.47 12.95
N GLY A 95 -4.43 -29.43 13.62
CA GLY A 95 -4.93 -30.64 12.94
C GLY A 95 -3.86 -31.70 12.65
N THR A 96 -2.63 -31.51 13.12
CA THR A 96 -1.53 -32.48 13.08
C THR A 96 -0.73 -32.45 14.39
N LYS A 97 0.04 -33.51 14.64
CA LYS A 97 1.10 -33.54 15.67
C LYS A 97 2.48 -33.19 15.10
N LYS A 98 2.58 -32.98 13.79
CA LYS A 98 3.84 -32.62 13.11
C LYS A 98 4.14 -31.15 13.36
N GLU A 99 5.39 -30.86 13.65
CA GLU A 99 5.84 -29.49 13.82
C GLU A 99 6.12 -28.83 12.47
N VAL A 100 6.14 -27.50 12.48
CA VAL A 100 6.59 -26.71 11.33
C VAL A 100 8.11 -26.68 11.37
N ARG A 101 8.73 -27.25 10.34
CA ARG A 101 10.20 -27.24 10.17
C ARG A 101 10.69 -25.90 9.65
N ASP A 102 9.93 -25.28 8.74
CA ASP A 102 10.38 -24.08 8.04
C ASP A 102 9.21 -23.20 7.60
N TRP A 103 9.43 -21.89 7.65
CA TRP A 103 8.52 -20.87 7.13
C TRP A 103 9.17 -20.16 5.96
N LYS A 104 8.47 -20.12 4.83
CA LYS A 104 8.97 -19.49 3.60
C LYS A 104 8.01 -18.43 3.10
N ILE A 105 8.57 -17.41 2.48
CA ILE A 105 7.81 -16.41 1.71
C ILE A 105 8.30 -16.51 0.26
N SER A 106 7.36 -16.45 -0.67
CA SER A 106 7.63 -16.51 -2.10
C SER A 106 6.68 -15.57 -2.85
N GLY A 107 7.08 -15.16 -4.06
CA GLY A 107 6.37 -14.18 -4.87
C GLY A 107 7.28 -13.00 -5.25
N GLU A 108 6.83 -12.20 -6.22
CA GLU A 108 7.58 -11.02 -6.70
C GLU A 108 7.79 -9.99 -5.58
N ASP A 109 6.79 -9.81 -4.72
CA ASP A 109 6.85 -8.86 -3.60
C ASP A 109 7.29 -9.48 -2.27
N ALA A 110 7.89 -10.67 -2.28
CA ALA A 110 8.28 -11.36 -1.05
C ALA A 110 9.16 -10.50 -0.12
N GLY A 111 9.98 -9.60 -0.68
CA GLY A 111 10.88 -8.71 0.07
C GLY A 111 10.18 -7.74 1.03
N TYR A 112 8.90 -7.40 0.79
CA TYR A 112 8.12 -6.55 1.70
C TYR A 112 7.77 -7.26 3.00
N PHE A 113 7.75 -8.59 3.00
CA PHE A 113 7.31 -9.40 4.13
C PHE A 113 8.52 -10.04 4.83
N LYS A 114 8.36 -10.25 6.13
CA LYS A 114 9.24 -11.11 6.93
C LYS A 114 8.40 -12.05 7.76
N ILE A 115 8.88 -13.27 7.91
CA ILE A 115 8.26 -14.27 8.78
C ILE A 115 9.33 -14.84 9.71
N THR A 116 9.01 -14.96 10.98
CA THR A 116 9.89 -15.63 11.95
C THR A 116 9.79 -17.15 11.81
N ASP A 117 10.75 -17.86 12.41
CA ASP A 117 10.76 -19.32 12.54
C ASP A 117 9.54 -19.88 13.31
N TYR A 118 8.90 -19.06 14.15
CA TYR A 118 7.66 -19.40 14.86
C TYR A 118 6.37 -18.86 14.20
N GLY A 119 6.45 -18.41 12.93
CA GLY A 119 5.29 -18.08 12.09
C GLY A 119 4.70 -16.67 12.28
N LEU A 120 5.44 -15.72 12.86
CA LEU A 120 4.99 -14.33 12.98
C LEU A 120 5.34 -13.55 11.71
N LEU A 121 4.30 -13.19 10.95
CA LEU A 121 4.37 -12.36 9.75
C LEU A 121 4.34 -10.87 10.13
N ARG A 122 5.27 -10.11 9.54
CA ARG A 122 5.35 -8.64 9.62
C ARG A 122 5.81 -8.08 8.29
N LEU A 123 5.75 -6.75 8.15
CA LEU A 123 6.34 -6.04 7.02
C LEU A 123 7.74 -5.53 7.36
N ASN A 124 8.64 -5.49 6.37
CA ASN A 124 9.97 -4.88 6.46
C ASN A 124 9.90 -3.37 6.22
N TYR A 125 9.13 -2.99 5.21
CA TYR A 125 8.86 -1.63 4.78
C TYR A 125 7.50 -1.60 4.08
N GLY A 126 6.91 -0.41 3.95
CA GLY A 126 5.61 -0.23 3.31
C GLY A 126 5.68 -0.26 1.78
N PRO A 127 4.60 -0.63 1.09
CA PRO A 127 4.45 -0.45 -0.35
C PRO A 127 4.69 1.00 -0.78
N ALA A 128 5.42 1.19 -1.88
CA ALA A 128 5.57 2.52 -2.49
C ALA A 128 4.21 3.04 -3.01
N TYR A 129 4.05 4.36 -3.14
CA TYR A 129 2.78 4.94 -3.59
C TYR A 129 2.31 4.43 -4.97
N VAL A 130 3.25 4.12 -5.86
CA VAL A 130 2.95 3.54 -7.19
C VAL A 130 2.57 2.05 -7.15
N ALA A 131 2.73 1.39 -6.01
CA ALA A 131 2.39 -0.01 -5.78
C ALA A 131 1.31 -0.07 -4.70
N PRO A 132 0.02 0.13 -5.05
CA PRO A 132 -1.06 0.29 -4.06
C PRO A 132 -1.26 -0.95 -3.19
N CYS A 133 -0.90 -2.13 -3.70
CA CYS A 133 -0.95 -3.40 -2.99
C CYS A 133 0.24 -4.27 -3.41
N VAL A 134 0.83 -4.97 -2.45
CA VAL A 134 1.88 -5.97 -2.68
C VAL A 134 1.40 -7.32 -2.20
N THR A 135 1.80 -8.40 -2.88
CA THR A 135 1.30 -9.74 -2.60
C THR A 135 2.40 -10.80 -2.54
N ALA A 136 2.25 -11.75 -1.62
CA ALA A 136 3.15 -12.88 -1.49
C ALA A 136 2.41 -14.14 -1.04
N THR A 137 3.10 -15.27 -1.07
CA THR A 137 2.63 -16.55 -0.52
C THR A 137 3.51 -16.97 0.64
N VAL A 138 2.89 -17.16 1.80
CA VAL A 138 3.53 -17.78 2.97
C VAL A 138 3.35 -19.29 2.87
N THR A 139 4.42 -20.05 3.11
CA THR A 139 4.41 -21.51 3.14
C THR A 139 4.95 -22.03 4.46
N ALA A 140 4.14 -22.81 5.18
CA ALA A 140 4.60 -23.64 6.29
C ALA A 140 5.01 -25.01 5.74
N VAL A 141 6.26 -25.42 5.97
CA VAL A 141 6.78 -26.74 5.61
C VAL A 141 6.85 -27.59 6.87
N LEU A 142 6.07 -28.66 6.93
CA LEU A 142 6.07 -29.59 8.05
C LEU A 142 7.29 -30.51 8.02
N GLU A 143 7.60 -31.14 9.15
CA GLU A 143 8.72 -32.09 9.28
C GLU A 143 8.67 -33.24 8.25
N ASP A 144 7.46 -33.70 7.91
CA ASP A 144 7.22 -34.76 6.92
C ASP A 144 7.19 -34.25 5.47
N GLY A 145 7.48 -32.98 5.24
CA GLY A 145 7.58 -32.36 3.92
C GLY A 145 6.26 -31.84 3.34
N ARG A 146 5.11 -32.07 4.00
CA ARG A 146 3.84 -31.45 3.61
C ARG A 146 3.94 -29.93 3.70
N LYS A 147 3.25 -29.25 2.79
CA LYS A 147 3.27 -27.78 2.67
C LYS A 147 1.86 -27.24 2.81
N LEU A 148 1.71 -26.23 3.65
CA LEU A 148 0.49 -25.44 3.75
C LEU A 148 0.80 -24.02 3.29
N THR A 149 -0.09 -23.43 2.53
CA THR A 149 0.11 -22.10 1.95
C THR A 149 -0.99 -21.14 2.35
N ALA A 150 -0.63 -19.87 2.51
CA ALA A 150 -1.57 -18.77 2.66
C ALA A 150 -1.18 -17.61 1.75
N ALA A 151 -2.18 -16.97 1.15
CA ALA A 151 -2.00 -15.72 0.44
C ALA A 151 -1.84 -14.58 1.46
N VAL A 152 -0.88 -13.69 1.21
CA VAL A 152 -0.70 -12.50 2.03
C VAL A 152 -0.65 -11.28 1.13
N ARG A 153 -1.28 -10.20 1.59
CA ARG A 153 -1.28 -8.91 0.89
C ARG A 153 -1.01 -7.79 1.87
N ALA A 154 -0.44 -6.70 1.40
CA ALA A 154 -0.15 -5.56 2.25
C ALA A 154 -0.41 -4.21 1.59
N TYR A 155 -0.80 -3.26 2.44
CA TYR A 155 -1.09 -1.87 2.09
C TYR A 155 -0.24 -0.92 2.94
N SER A 156 0.00 0.27 2.41
CA SER A 156 0.61 1.38 3.17
C SER A 156 -0.50 2.28 3.69
N GLU A 157 -0.56 2.49 5.01
CA GLU A 157 -1.51 3.42 5.62
C GLU A 157 -1.25 4.86 5.19
N VAL A 158 0.01 5.20 4.90
CA VAL A 158 0.39 6.49 4.35
C VAL A 158 -0.20 6.67 2.94
N ASN A 159 -0.19 5.62 2.10
CA ASN A 159 -0.77 5.72 0.76
C ASN A 159 -2.29 5.90 0.84
N ILE A 160 -2.96 5.16 1.73
CA ILE A 160 -4.40 5.30 1.98
C ILE A 160 -4.75 6.73 2.43
N TYR A 161 -3.95 7.29 3.34
CA TYR A 161 -4.13 8.67 3.80
C TYR A 161 -3.96 9.67 2.65
N ILE A 162 -2.93 9.51 1.83
CA ILE A 162 -2.66 10.41 0.70
C ILE A 162 -3.75 10.33 -0.35
N ASP A 163 -4.26 9.13 -0.68
CA ASP A 163 -5.37 8.96 -1.60
C ASP A 163 -6.64 9.67 -1.09
N LYS A 164 -6.88 9.62 0.23
CA LYS A 164 -7.98 10.37 0.84
C LYS A 164 -7.75 11.89 0.72
N LEU A 165 -6.54 12.37 1.03
CA LEU A 165 -6.21 13.79 0.89
C LEU A 165 -6.37 14.27 -0.56
N PHE A 166 -5.99 13.46 -1.53
CA PHE A 166 -6.15 13.76 -2.95
C PHE A 166 -7.62 13.77 -3.37
N ALA A 167 -8.42 12.81 -2.89
CA ALA A 167 -9.87 12.79 -3.09
C ALA A 167 -10.53 14.04 -2.50
N ASP A 168 -10.16 14.42 -1.28
CA ASP A 168 -10.68 15.60 -0.59
C ASP A 168 -10.31 16.88 -1.35
N PHE A 169 -9.05 16.99 -1.83
CA PHE A 169 -8.61 18.08 -2.68
C PHE A 169 -9.43 18.16 -3.98
N GLU A 170 -9.60 17.04 -4.68
CA GLU A 170 -10.35 17.01 -5.93
C GLU A 170 -11.81 17.41 -5.71
N GLY A 171 -12.45 16.85 -4.67
CA GLY A 171 -13.84 17.16 -4.33
C GLY A 171 -14.05 18.62 -3.90
N GLN A 172 -13.04 19.26 -3.28
CA GLN A 172 -13.16 20.63 -2.80
C GLN A 172 -12.79 21.68 -3.85
N TYR A 173 -11.76 21.42 -4.66
CA TYR A 173 -11.12 22.47 -5.48
C TYR A 173 -11.26 22.27 -6.98
N ILE A 174 -11.71 21.10 -7.43
CA ILE A 174 -11.75 20.76 -8.86
C ILE A 174 -13.20 20.63 -9.32
N THR A 175 -13.51 21.29 -10.44
CA THR A 175 -14.82 21.16 -11.09
C THR A 175 -14.69 20.44 -12.45
N PRO A 176 -15.77 19.81 -12.95
CA PRO A 176 -15.76 19.18 -14.26
C PRO A 176 -15.48 20.14 -15.42
N SER A 177 -15.77 21.44 -15.25
CA SER A 177 -15.55 22.48 -16.26
C SER A 177 -14.10 22.95 -16.37
N MET A 178 -13.25 22.65 -15.37
CA MET A 178 -11.84 23.04 -15.41
C MET A 178 -11.09 22.29 -16.50
N THR A 179 -10.31 23.02 -17.28
CA THR A 179 -9.32 22.49 -18.20
C THR A 179 -8.19 21.78 -17.45
N THR A 180 -7.44 20.91 -18.13
CA THR A 180 -6.25 20.26 -17.59
C THR A 180 -5.24 21.26 -16.99
N LYS A 181 -5.07 22.42 -17.64
CA LYS A 181 -4.17 23.48 -17.16
C LYS A 181 -4.67 24.06 -15.84
N GLU A 182 -5.95 24.43 -15.75
CA GLU A 182 -6.53 25.01 -14.53
C GLU A 182 -6.45 24.05 -13.35
N LYS A 183 -6.69 22.75 -13.58
CA LYS A 183 -6.53 21.72 -12.54
C LYS A 183 -5.09 21.63 -12.04
N ALA A 184 -4.12 21.63 -12.95
CA ALA A 184 -2.70 21.58 -12.59
C ALA A 184 -2.25 22.87 -11.85
N GLU A 185 -2.72 24.04 -12.28
CA GLU A 185 -2.46 25.32 -11.59
C GLU A 185 -3.10 25.34 -10.20
N LYS A 186 -4.30 24.76 -10.05
CA LYS A 186 -4.97 24.63 -8.75
C LYS A 186 -4.21 23.69 -7.80
N ALA A 187 -3.71 22.57 -8.30
CA ALA A 187 -2.85 21.66 -7.54
C ALA A 187 -1.55 22.33 -7.10
N ALA A 188 -0.90 23.08 -7.99
CA ALA A 188 0.31 23.84 -7.67
C ALA A 188 0.03 24.93 -6.61
N TRP A 189 -1.09 25.64 -6.75
CA TRP A 189 -1.54 26.61 -5.75
C TRP A 189 -1.73 25.94 -4.38
N TYR A 190 -2.43 24.81 -4.31
CA TYR A 190 -2.69 24.10 -3.06
C TYR A 190 -1.40 23.69 -2.35
N ILE A 191 -0.44 23.12 -3.08
CA ILE A 191 0.88 22.80 -2.53
C ILE A 191 1.58 24.07 -2.00
N SER A 192 1.52 25.17 -2.74
CA SER A 192 2.17 26.44 -2.35
C SER A 192 1.57 27.11 -1.11
N THR A 193 0.29 26.85 -0.82
CA THR A 193 -0.41 27.43 0.34
C THR A 193 -0.45 26.51 1.56
N THR A 194 -0.11 25.23 1.40
CA THR A 194 -0.16 24.22 2.46
C THR A 194 1.21 23.69 2.86
N SER A 195 2.29 24.15 2.23
CA SER A 195 3.65 23.72 2.56
C SER A 195 4.67 24.86 2.55
N ASP A 196 5.66 24.76 3.44
CA ASP A 196 6.82 25.63 3.54
C ASP A 196 8.04 25.00 2.85
N TYR A 197 8.94 25.85 2.37
CA TYR A 197 10.20 25.37 1.79
C TYR A 197 11.18 24.89 2.88
N GLU A 198 11.68 23.67 2.75
CA GLU A 198 12.71 23.11 3.62
C GLU A 198 13.86 22.53 2.78
N LEU A 199 15.03 23.16 2.87
CA LEU A 199 16.22 22.73 2.13
C LEU A 199 16.61 21.29 2.51
N TYR A 200 16.96 20.49 1.50
CA TYR A 200 17.34 19.07 1.63
C TYR A 200 16.22 18.10 2.03
N ASN A 201 14.97 18.55 2.06
CA ASN A 201 13.83 17.65 2.21
C ASN A 201 13.23 17.28 0.84
N TYR A 202 13.76 16.22 0.23
CA TYR A 202 13.37 15.78 -1.11
C TYR A 202 12.13 14.87 -1.14
N ASN A 203 11.56 14.54 0.01
CA ASN A 203 10.47 13.57 0.09
C ASN A 203 9.11 14.25 -0.15
N TRP A 204 8.48 13.93 -1.29
CA TRP A 204 7.20 14.55 -1.67
C TRP A 204 6.05 14.27 -0.71
N LEU A 205 6.08 13.16 0.04
CA LEU A 205 5.06 12.87 1.05
C LEU A 205 5.08 13.92 2.18
N ASP A 206 6.25 14.47 2.50
CA ASP A 206 6.39 15.46 3.57
C ASP A 206 5.69 16.78 3.23
N ILE A 207 5.47 17.09 1.94
CA ILE A 207 4.66 18.24 1.51
C ILE A 207 3.26 18.14 2.11
N PHE A 208 2.64 16.96 2.04
CA PHE A 208 1.26 16.74 2.47
C PHE A 208 1.16 16.36 3.95
N LEU A 209 2.13 15.61 4.47
CA LEU A 209 2.11 15.10 5.84
C LEU A 209 2.69 16.09 6.84
N LYS A 210 3.80 16.74 6.49
CA LYS A 210 4.55 17.65 7.40
C LYS A 210 4.38 19.13 7.05
N GLY A 211 3.75 19.42 5.91
CA GLY A 211 3.65 20.78 5.38
C GLY A 211 5.01 21.34 4.96
N LYS A 212 5.97 20.50 4.55
CA LYS A 212 7.32 20.95 4.21
C LYS A 212 7.96 20.16 3.08
N GLY A 213 8.80 20.80 2.29
CA GLY A 213 9.65 20.13 1.32
C GLY A 213 10.50 21.07 0.48
N ASP A 214 11.45 20.52 -0.23
CA ASP A 214 12.27 21.25 -1.19
C ASP A 214 11.63 21.25 -2.59
N CYS A 215 12.33 21.83 -3.55
CA CYS A 215 11.88 21.92 -4.93
C CYS A 215 11.74 20.56 -5.63
N TYR A 216 12.44 19.52 -5.16
CA TYR A 216 12.28 18.14 -5.62
C TYR A 216 10.99 17.55 -5.05
N ALA A 217 10.76 17.68 -3.74
CA ALA A 217 9.53 17.24 -3.10
C ALA A 217 8.29 17.86 -3.75
N SER A 218 8.27 19.19 -3.96
CA SER A 218 7.11 19.89 -4.57
C SER A 218 6.82 19.43 -5.99
N ARG A 219 7.85 19.14 -6.81
CA ARG A 219 7.67 18.63 -8.18
C ARG A 219 6.95 17.29 -8.20
N TYR A 220 7.39 16.37 -7.36
CA TYR A 220 6.82 15.04 -7.28
C TYR A 220 5.43 15.06 -6.63
N ALA A 221 5.21 15.91 -5.63
CA ALA A 221 3.90 16.14 -5.04
C ALA A 221 2.89 16.60 -6.11
N LEU A 222 3.27 17.59 -6.94
CA LEU A 222 2.44 18.05 -8.05
C LEU A 222 2.21 16.95 -9.09
N GLN A 223 3.26 16.18 -9.42
CA GLN A 223 3.13 15.05 -10.35
C GLN A 223 2.08 14.04 -9.86
N TYR A 224 2.17 13.60 -8.60
CA TYR A 224 1.28 12.58 -8.06
C TYR A 224 -0.16 13.08 -7.92
N LEU A 225 -0.35 14.31 -7.46
CA LEU A 225 -1.69 14.91 -7.38
C LEU A 225 -2.32 15.08 -8.76
N CYS A 226 -1.55 15.52 -9.77
CA CYS A 226 -2.03 15.58 -11.15
C CYS A 226 -2.40 14.20 -11.71
N ASN A 227 -1.55 13.19 -11.50
CA ASN A 227 -1.81 11.83 -11.97
C ASN A 227 -3.06 11.24 -11.32
N TYR A 228 -3.31 11.54 -10.04
CA TYR A 228 -4.52 11.14 -9.33
C TYR A 228 -5.78 11.69 -10.02
N MET A 229 -5.78 12.97 -10.41
CA MET A 229 -6.85 13.60 -11.20
C MET A 229 -6.93 13.14 -12.67
N GLY A 230 -6.17 12.11 -13.07
CA GLY A 230 -6.11 11.61 -14.44
C GLY A 230 -5.30 12.47 -15.42
N ILE A 231 -4.53 13.44 -14.92
CA ILE A 231 -3.67 14.29 -15.74
C ILE A 231 -2.29 13.65 -15.86
N LYS A 232 -1.87 13.30 -17.09
CA LYS A 232 -0.54 12.76 -17.34
C LYS A 232 0.54 13.81 -17.04
N ALA A 233 1.19 13.69 -15.88
CA ALA A 233 2.26 14.58 -15.45
C ALA A 233 3.56 13.82 -15.17
N VAL A 234 4.70 14.49 -15.40
CA VAL A 234 6.03 13.99 -15.08
C VAL A 234 6.87 15.12 -14.47
N ALA A 235 7.50 14.85 -13.34
CA ALA A 235 8.42 15.75 -12.68
C ALA A 235 9.67 15.94 -13.53
N CYS A 236 10.01 17.19 -13.83
CA CYS A 236 11.24 17.53 -14.53
C CYS A 236 12.45 17.22 -13.63
N ARG A 237 13.40 16.41 -14.10
CA ARG A 237 14.59 16.02 -13.33
C ARG A 237 15.75 17.02 -13.44
N ASN A 238 15.73 17.90 -14.44
CA ASN A 238 16.82 18.84 -14.70
C ASN A 238 16.79 20.05 -13.74
N LEU A 239 17.88 20.32 -13.04
CA LEU A 239 18.04 21.46 -12.12
C LEU A 239 18.33 22.78 -12.85
N ASP A 240 18.87 22.74 -14.06
CA ASP A 240 19.18 23.94 -14.84
C ASP A 240 17.94 24.58 -15.47
N ASP A 241 16.92 23.76 -15.76
CA ASP A 241 15.59 24.25 -16.16
C ASP A 241 14.79 24.80 -14.96
N HIS A 242 15.20 24.46 -13.74
CA HIS A 242 14.54 24.90 -12.52
C HIS A 242 14.67 26.41 -12.35
N GLY A 243 15.89 26.96 -12.37
CA GLY A 243 16.13 28.40 -12.19
C GLY A 243 15.48 29.30 -13.27
N LYS A 244 15.27 28.78 -14.48
CA LYS A 244 14.66 29.53 -15.58
C LYS A 244 13.14 29.59 -15.51
N ARG A 245 12.47 28.61 -14.88
CA ARG A 245 10.99 28.56 -14.77
C ARG A 245 10.43 29.29 -13.55
N TRP A 246 11.20 29.50 -12.48
CA TRP A 246 10.77 30.33 -11.33
C TRP A 246 10.51 31.78 -11.72
N PHE A 247 11.33 32.33 -12.64
CA PHE A 247 11.10 33.65 -13.21
C PHE A 247 9.76 33.73 -13.95
N MET A 248 9.30 32.64 -14.57
CA MET A 248 8.07 32.64 -15.34
C MET A 248 6.84 32.40 -14.46
N GLN A 249 6.86 31.49 -13.49
CA GLN A 249 5.70 31.21 -12.61
C GLN A 249 5.49 32.29 -11.54
N MET A 250 6.56 32.85 -10.98
CA MET A 250 6.45 33.94 -10.00
C MET A 250 6.13 35.28 -10.68
N ALA A 251 6.64 35.54 -11.90
CA ALA A 251 6.18 36.67 -12.71
C ALA A 251 4.73 36.47 -13.20
N TYR A 252 4.29 35.24 -13.52
CA TYR A 252 2.90 34.99 -13.89
C TYR A 252 1.95 35.22 -12.71
N PHE A 253 2.29 34.73 -11.50
CA PHE A 253 1.53 34.96 -10.27
C PHE A 253 1.53 36.45 -9.86
N MET A 254 2.66 37.15 -9.97
CA MET A 254 2.72 38.61 -9.75
C MET A 254 2.03 39.43 -10.84
N SER A 255 1.94 38.92 -12.07
CA SER A 255 1.24 39.59 -13.19
C SER A 255 -0.26 39.33 -13.24
N SER A 256 -0.77 38.31 -12.55
CA SER A 256 -2.20 37.98 -12.43
C SER A 256 -2.85 38.54 -11.15
N LEU A 257 -2.04 39.00 -10.18
CA LEU A 257 -2.51 39.73 -9.00
C LEU A 257 -3.32 41.03 -9.29
N PRO A 258 -3.10 41.79 -10.38
CA PRO A 258 -3.89 42.98 -10.67
C PRO A 258 -5.35 42.70 -11.03
N ALA A 259 -5.70 41.45 -11.41
CA ALA A 259 -7.06 41.11 -11.81
C ALA A 259 -7.97 40.73 -10.62
N LEU A 260 -7.44 40.55 -9.41
CA LEU A 260 -8.20 40.06 -8.25
C LEU A 260 -8.38 41.08 -7.10
N MET A 261 -7.85 42.30 -7.20
CA MET A 261 -7.77 43.23 -6.05
C MET A 261 -8.28 44.64 -6.38
N SER A 262 -9.60 44.79 -6.50
CA SER A 262 -10.28 46.09 -6.61
C SER A 262 -10.75 46.59 -5.24
N GLN A 263 -9.85 47.16 -4.42
CA GLN A 263 -10.20 48.20 -3.43
C GLN A 263 -8.93 48.76 -2.77
N SER A 264 -8.82 50.09 -2.71
CA SER A 264 -7.59 50.82 -2.43
C SER A 264 -7.65 51.53 -1.08
N GLN A 265 -7.24 50.86 -0.02
CA GLN A 265 -6.70 51.53 1.17
C GLN A 265 -5.71 50.66 1.97
N ASP A 266 -5.80 49.33 1.89
CA ASP A 266 -4.76 48.39 2.38
C ASP A 266 -3.49 48.34 1.50
N ARG A 267 -3.51 49.11 0.41
CA ARG A 267 -2.50 49.15 -0.66
C ARG A 267 -1.11 49.62 -0.19
N MET A 268 -1.02 50.42 0.89
CA MET A 268 0.24 50.98 1.38
C MET A 268 0.88 50.16 2.50
N GLU A 269 0.08 49.55 3.36
CA GLU A 269 0.54 48.70 4.48
C GLU A 269 1.07 47.35 3.96
N PHE A 270 0.37 46.72 3.00
CA PHE A 270 0.81 45.44 2.40
C PHE A 270 2.05 45.59 1.49
N MET A 271 2.19 46.71 0.76
CA MET A 271 3.41 46.96 -0.01
C MET A 271 4.62 47.24 0.90
N LYS A 272 4.44 47.85 2.08
CA LYS A 272 5.52 48.03 3.05
C LYS A 272 5.97 46.70 3.68
N SER A 273 5.05 45.76 3.94
CA SER A 273 5.38 44.43 4.46
C SER A 273 6.02 43.53 3.39
N ALA A 274 5.54 43.56 2.14
CA ALA A 274 6.09 42.79 1.03
C ALA A 274 7.48 43.29 0.57
N VAL A 275 7.72 44.61 0.57
CA VAL A 275 9.06 45.18 0.32
C VAL A 275 10.00 44.92 1.51
N GLY A 276 9.46 44.86 2.73
CA GLY A 276 10.20 44.42 3.92
C GLY A 276 10.67 42.97 3.81
N LEU A 277 9.78 42.06 3.40
CA LEU A 277 10.10 40.65 3.13
C LEU A 277 11.07 40.48 1.94
N TRP A 278 10.93 41.30 0.89
CA TRP A 278 11.88 41.35 -0.23
C TRP A 278 13.29 41.77 0.19
N LYS A 279 13.43 42.78 1.07
CA LYS A 279 14.74 43.20 1.61
C LYS A 279 15.33 42.18 2.59
N ILE A 280 14.50 41.47 3.34
CA ILE A 280 14.92 40.37 4.23
C ILE A 280 15.38 39.15 3.41
N TRP A 281 14.73 38.88 2.26
CA TRP A 281 15.08 37.79 1.35
C TRP A 281 16.33 38.11 0.51
N GLN A 282 16.47 39.35 0.00
CA GLN A 282 17.70 39.82 -0.68
C GLN A 282 18.93 39.85 0.26
N LYS A 283 18.76 40.17 1.55
CA LYS A 283 19.85 40.12 2.54
C LYS A 283 20.26 38.69 2.92
N ARG A 284 19.38 37.70 2.81
CA ARG A 284 19.68 36.29 3.15
C ARG A 284 20.27 35.48 2.00
N ILE A 285 20.08 35.91 0.74
CA ILE A 285 20.68 35.28 -0.44
C ILE A 285 22.10 35.80 -0.73
N ASN A 286 22.50 36.94 -0.16
CA ASN A 286 23.81 37.56 -0.44
C ASN A 286 24.97 37.10 0.47
N LEU A 287 24.82 36.01 1.22
CA LEU A 287 25.96 35.35 1.86
C LEU A 287 26.06 33.90 1.38
N THR A 288 27.18 33.59 0.73
CA THR A 288 27.67 32.27 0.25
C THR A 288 27.03 31.78 -1.07
N TRP A 289 27.65 31.81 -2.26
CA TRP A 289 29.06 31.85 -2.67
C TRP A 289 29.29 32.63 -3.97
N ILE A 290 30.36 33.43 -3.96
CA ILE A 290 31.19 33.83 -5.11
C ILE A 290 32.38 32.85 -5.13
N ILE A 291 32.83 32.46 -6.32
CA ILE A 291 34.23 32.21 -6.78
C ILE A 291 34.37 30.93 -7.63
N SER A 292 34.99 31.13 -8.82
CA SER A 292 35.55 30.17 -9.78
C SER A 292 34.55 29.56 -10.79
N ALA A 293 34.63 29.74 -12.11
CA ALA A 293 35.61 30.29 -13.03
C ALA A 293 34.83 30.86 -14.25
N GLY A 294 35.20 31.96 -14.90
CA GLY A 294 36.44 32.10 -15.65
C GLY A 294 36.16 31.91 -17.16
N LYS A 295 35.84 33.01 -17.83
CA LYS A 295 36.09 33.36 -19.25
C LYS A 295 36.28 32.25 -20.30
N ARG A 296 35.58 32.46 -21.44
CA ARG A 296 35.72 31.90 -22.81
C ARG A 296 34.97 30.58 -23.00
N GLY A 297 34.22 30.32 -24.06
CA GLY A 297 33.98 31.00 -25.34
C GLY A 297 33.17 30.03 -26.22
N HIS A 298 32.45 30.57 -27.20
CA HIS A 298 31.93 29.98 -28.45
C HIS A 298 31.78 28.44 -28.65
N GLY A 299 30.61 28.07 -29.21
CA GLY A 299 30.31 26.79 -29.88
C GLY A 299 29.03 26.18 -29.32
N LEU A 300 27.86 26.26 -29.94
CA LEU A 300 27.40 25.58 -31.17
C LEU A 300 27.59 24.05 -31.15
N TRP A 301 26.59 23.35 -31.71
CA TRP A 301 26.36 21.90 -31.89
C TRP A 301 25.39 21.30 -30.86
N MET A 302 24.10 21.10 -31.20
CA MET A 302 23.51 20.02 -32.04
C MET A 302 23.87 18.61 -31.57
N LEU A 303 23.06 18.06 -30.64
CA LEU A 303 22.13 16.94 -30.83
C LEU A 303 21.40 16.65 -29.50
#